data_AF-A0A914JJU0-F1
#
_entry.id   AF-A0A914JJU0-F1
#
_cell.length_a   1.000
_cell.length_b   1.000
_cell.length_c   1.000
_cell.angle_alpha   90.00
_cell.angle_beta   90.00
_cell.angle_gamma   90.00
#
_symmetry.space_group_name_H-M   'P 1'
#
loop_
_entity.id
_entity.type
_entity.pdbx_description
1 polymer ?
#
loop_
_entity_poly.entity_id
_entity_poly.type
_entity_poly.pdbx_seq_one_letter_code
_entity_poly.pdbx_strand_id
1 'polypeptide(L)'
;MIKNLIFILFVVEIFGQNEIPECVRECLKPLVRLQKTNADIYVKYEETCDKLEPAAECAKKCGAENHAIFHQVTTNYRIHCTEYEEELEDHLPCLARNAVTADSQCKKDCKIDITSDNQVAACKRTECLSICLVKKLAHTCPKAEGILKKISVKRAKELEIAREHQDFKLMPLECQNLHDSSHVERILEEL
;
A
#
# COMPACT_ATOMS: atom_id res chain seq x y z
N MET A 1 -11.88 -0.41 20.36
CA MET A 1 -10.58 0.16 19.94
C MET A 1 -10.29 -0.27 18.50
N ILE A 2 -10.77 0.50 17.52
CA ILE A 2 -10.63 0.22 16.09
C ILE A 2 -10.02 1.50 15.47
N LYS A 3 -8.70 1.67 15.57
CA LYS A 3 -7.99 2.84 15.02
C LYS A 3 -6.95 2.52 13.95
N ASN A 4 -6.78 1.23 13.59
CA ASN A 4 -5.80 0.75 12.62
C ASN A 4 -6.44 0.09 11.39
N LEU A 5 -7.64 0.49 10.99
CA LEU A 5 -8.41 -0.22 9.95
C LEU A 5 -7.72 -0.25 8.57
N ILE A 6 -6.87 0.74 8.24
CA ILE A 6 -6.25 0.86 6.90
C ILE A 6 -4.99 -0.01 6.77
N PHE A 7 -4.12 -0.04 7.78
CA PHE A 7 -2.99 -0.97 7.82
C PHE A 7 -3.49 -2.42 7.91
N ILE A 8 -4.59 -2.62 8.64
CA ILE A 8 -5.31 -3.89 8.68
C ILE A 8 -5.91 -4.22 7.31
N LEU A 9 -6.50 -3.29 6.54
CA LEU A 9 -7.05 -3.59 5.22
C LEU A 9 -5.98 -4.10 4.26
N PHE A 10 -4.83 -3.43 4.14
CA PHE A 10 -3.75 -3.89 3.24
C PHE A 10 -3.14 -5.23 3.66
N VAL A 11 -3.03 -5.48 4.97
CA VAL A 11 -2.50 -6.74 5.52
C VAL A 11 -3.53 -7.87 5.44
N VAL A 12 -4.81 -7.59 5.72
CA VAL A 12 -5.91 -8.55 5.68
C VAL A 12 -6.25 -8.93 4.24
N GLU A 13 -6.11 -7.99 3.31
CA GLU A 13 -6.30 -8.25 1.88
C GLU A 13 -5.18 -9.10 1.28
N ILE A 14 -4.00 -9.21 1.92
CA ILE A 14 -2.89 -10.09 1.48
C ILE A 14 -2.89 -11.42 2.26
N PHE A 15 -3.22 -11.43 3.55
CA PHE A 15 -2.95 -12.56 4.46
C PHE A 15 -4.12 -12.98 5.37
N GLY A 16 -5.25 -12.25 5.37
CA GLY A 16 -6.16 -12.32 6.52
C GLY A 16 -5.45 -11.93 7.84
N GLN A 17 -6.19 -11.73 8.93
CA GLN A 17 -5.55 -11.31 10.21
C GLN A 17 -4.68 -12.41 10.86
N ASN A 18 -4.80 -13.66 10.37
CA ASN A 18 -4.30 -14.87 11.02
C ASN A 18 -3.06 -15.51 10.36
N GLU A 19 -2.53 -14.96 9.26
CA GLU A 19 -1.39 -15.58 8.56
C GLU A 19 -0.04 -14.87 8.78
N ILE A 20 0.03 -13.71 9.45
CA ILE A 20 1.34 -13.10 9.81
C ILE A 20 1.88 -13.72 11.10
N PRO A 21 3.04 -14.42 11.05
CA PRO A 21 3.67 -15.03 12.22
C PRO A 21 4.12 -13.98 13.23
N GLU A 22 4.09 -14.33 14.52
CA GLU A 22 4.37 -13.39 15.61
C GLU A 22 5.76 -12.74 15.48
N CYS A 23 6.77 -13.50 15.04
CA CYS A 23 8.11 -12.96 14.79
C CYS A 23 8.10 -11.80 13.78
N VAL A 24 7.41 -11.98 12.65
CA VAL A 24 7.27 -10.94 11.61
C VAL A 24 6.46 -9.75 12.13
N ARG A 25 5.42 -10.03 12.91
CA ARG A 25 4.57 -9.00 13.52
C ARG A 25 5.38 -8.07 14.43
N GLU A 26 6.29 -8.62 15.23
CA GLU A 26 7.22 -7.82 16.05
C GLU A 26 8.10 -6.91 15.19
N CYS A 27 8.64 -7.43 14.09
CA CYS A 27 9.48 -6.66 13.16
C CYS A 27 8.70 -5.55 12.43
N LEU A 28 7.40 -5.73 12.19
CA LEU A 28 6.55 -4.75 11.54
C LEU A 28 6.11 -3.60 12.46
N LYS A 29 6.15 -3.77 13.79
CA LYS A 29 5.64 -2.77 14.76
C LYS A 29 6.14 -1.34 14.51
N PRO A 30 7.41 -1.07 14.19
CA PRO A 30 7.88 0.28 13.91
C PRO A 30 7.14 0.91 12.71
N LEU A 31 6.97 0.17 11.62
CA LEU A 31 6.30 0.63 10.41
C LEU A 31 4.79 0.84 10.61
N VAL A 32 4.11 -0.10 11.28
CA VAL A 32 2.67 -0.01 11.58
C VAL A 32 2.32 1.25 12.38
N ARG A 33 3.22 1.71 13.24
CA ARG A 33 3.01 2.92 14.05
C ARG A 33 3.07 4.20 13.22
N LEU A 34 3.80 4.18 12.11
CA LEU A 34 3.97 5.32 11.21
C LEU A 34 2.80 5.46 10.25
N GLN A 35 2.35 4.37 9.62
CA GLN A 35 1.32 4.42 8.59
C GLN A 35 -0.08 4.15 9.15
N LYS A 36 -0.85 5.22 9.33
CA LYS A 36 -2.26 5.19 9.70
C LYS A 36 -3.16 5.44 8.50
N THR A 37 -2.64 6.12 7.48
CA THR A 37 -3.34 6.44 6.23
C THR A 37 -2.44 6.26 5.02
N ASN A 38 -3.01 6.27 3.81
CA ASN A 38 -2.23 6.22 2.59
C ASN A 38 -1.37 7.48 2.40
N ALA A 39 -1.71 8.61 3.03
CA ALA A 39 -0.90 9.82 2.98
C ALA A 39 0.41 9.73 3.79
N ASP A 40 0.43 8.91 4.85
CA ASP A 40 1.57 8.86 5.78
C ASP A 40 2.87 8.41 5.08
N ILE A 41 2.79 7.67 3.97
CA ILE A 41 3.97 7.28 3.17
C ILE A 41 4.74 8.49 2.65
N TYR A 42 4.05 9.60 2.35
CA TYR A 42 4.67 10.83 1.86
C TYR A 42 4.98 11.80 2.99
N VAL A 43 4.11 11.89 4.00
CA VAL A 43 4.27 12.82 5.13
C VAL A 43 5.41 12.39 6.05
N LYS A 44 5.61 11.08 6.21
CA LYS A 44 6.63 10.49 7.07
C LYS A 44 7.62 9.66 6.26
N TYR A 45 7.90 10.10 5.04
CA TYR A 45 8.71 9.35 4.10
C TYR A 45 10.07 8.95 4.70
N GLU A 46 10.86 9.94 5.14
CA GLU A 46 12.20 9.71 5.73
C GLU A 46 12.11 8.77 6.95
N GLU A 47 11.22 9.06 7.91
CA GLU A 47 11.04 8.22 9.09
C GLU A 47 10.62 6.78 8.71
N THR A 48 9.83 6.62 7.65
CA THR A 48 9.40 5.30 7.16
C THR A 48 10.55 4.53 6.54
N CYS A 49 11.36 5.18 5.69
CA CYS A 49 12.51 4.56 5.04
C CYS A 49 13.61 4.21 6.05
N ASP A 50 13.88 5.09 7.03
CA ASP A 50 14.81 4.83 8.13
C ASP A 50 14.41 3.62 8.99
N LYS A 51 13.11 3.35 9.13
CA LYS A 51 12.61 2.19 9.90
C LYS A 51 12.51 0.92 9.07
N LEU A 52 12.54 1.00 7.75
CA LEU A 52 12.37 -0.15 6.88
C LEU A 52 13.56 -1.11 6.96
N GLU A 53 14.79 -0.61 6.89
CA GLU A 53 16.00 -1.43 6.94
C GLU A 53 16.14 -2.19 8.29
N PRO A 54 16.03 -1.55 9.47
CA PRO A 54 16.06 -2.27 10.74
C PRO A 54 14.94 -3.31 10.88
N ALA A 55 13.75 -3.03 10.31
CA ALA A 55 12.65 -3.98 10.30
C ALA A 55 12.94 -5.19 9.38
N ALA A 56 13.59 -4.98 8.23
CA ALA A 56 14.03 -6.05 7.35
C ALA A 56 15.12 -6.92 8.01
N GLU A 57 16.10 -6.31 8.68
CA GLU A 57 17.13 -7.03 9.45
C GLU A 57 16.54 -7.84 10.62
N CYS A 58 15.47 -7.34 11.25
CA CYS A 58 14.69 -8.11 12.21
C CYS A 58 14.03 -9.33 11.53
N ALA A 59 13.34 -9.13 10.41
CA ALA A 59 12.59 -10.19 9.72
C ALA A 59 13.48 -11.31 9.17
N LYS A 60 14.71 -11.01 8.74
CA LYS A 60 15.71 -12.00 8.33
C LYS A 60 15.99 -13.06 9.42
N LYS A 61 15.87 -12.68 10.70
CA LYS A 61 16.06 -13.58 11.85
C LYS A 61 14.87 -14.49 12.11
N CYS A 62 13.73 -14.23 11.48
CA CYS A 62 12.51 -15.05 11.60
C CYS A 62 12.52 -16.30 10.71
N GLY A 63 13.50 -16.47 9.82
CA GLY A 63 13.57 -17.57 8.85
C GLY A 63 13.15 -17.16 7.43
N ALA A 64 13.50 -17.98 6.43
CA ALA A 64 13.36 -17.62 5.02
C ALA A 64 11.91 -17.42 4.56
N GLU A 65 10.99 -18.30 4.99
CA GLU A 65 9.55 -18.18 4.71
C GLU A 65 8.94 -16.90 5.29
N ASN A 66 9.32 -16.59 6.54
CA ASN A 66 8.87 -15.38 7.25
C ASN A 66 9.43 -14.08 6.64
N HIS A 67 10.61 -14.15 6.03
CA HIS A 67 11.18 -13.02 5.29
C HIS A 67 10.38 -12.72 4.01
N ALA A 68 9.88 -13.74 3.30
CA ALA A 68 8.99 -13.54 2.16
C ALA A 68 7.69 -12.85 2.56
N ILE A 69 7.07 -13.27 3.69
CA ILE A 69 5.88 -12.61 4.25
C ILE A 69 6.16 -11.14 4.58
N PHE A 70 7.30 -10.85 5.25
CA PHE A 70 7.69 -9.48 5.54
C PHE A 70 7.83 -8.63 4.26
N HIS A 71 8.52 -9.17 3.25
CA HIS A 71 8.72 -8.50 1.97
C HIS A 71 7.38 -8.14 1.31
N GLN A 72 6.44 -9.07 1.28
CA GLN A 72 5.09 -8.88 0.73
C GLN A 72 4.25 -7.86 1.52
N VAL A 73 4.27 -7.92 2.86
CA VAL A 73 3.54 -6.96 3.70
C VAL A 73 4.11 -5.54 3.56
N THR A 74 5.41 -5.43 3.33
CA THR A 74 6.11 -4.15 3.24
C THR A 74 6.24 -3.61 1.83
N THR A 75 5.67 -4.27 0.82
CA THR A 75 5.71 -3.87 -0.60
C THR A 75 5.46 -2.38 -0.81
N ASN A 76 4.43 -1.81 -0.16
CA ASN A 76 4.14 -0.39 -0.31
C ASN A 76 5.28 0.51 0.19
N TYR A 77 5.93 0.18 1.29
CA TYR A 77 7.06 0.95 1.81
C TYR A 77 8.31 0.74 0.96
N ARG A 78 8.60 -0.53 0.64
CA ARG A 78 9.81 -0.94 -0.06
C ARG A 78 9.90 -0.32 -1.44
N ILE A 79 8.82 -0.34 -2.21
CA ILE A 79 8.79 0.29 -3.54
C ILE A 79 9.17 1.77 -3.46
N HIS A 80 8.63 2.50 -2.47
CA HIS A 80 8.92 3.93 -2.29
C HIS A 80 10.34 4.20 -1.78
N CYS A 81 10.83 3.40 -0.84
CA CYS A 81 12.08 3.64 -0.13
C CYS A 81 13.31 2.98 -0.74
N THR A 82 13.16 2.04 -1.68
CA THR A 82 14.32 1.31 -2.24
C THR A 82 14.37 1.34 -3.76
N GLU A 83 13.22 1.35 -4.44
CA GLU A 83 13.19 1.27 -5.91
C GLU A 83 13.02 2.64 -6.57
N TYR A 84 12.26 3.53 -5.93
CA TYR A 84 11.92 4.85 -6.47
C TYR A 84 12.36 6.00 -5.58
N GLU A 85 13.30 5.78 -4.66
CA GLU A 85 13.77 6.81 -3.72
C GLU A 85 14.29 8.05 -4.44
N GLU A 86 15.27 7.86 -5.35
CA GLU A 86 15.87 8.96 -6.12
C GLU A 86 14.84 9.70 -6.99
N GLU A 87 13.95 8.96 -7.69
CA GLU A 87 12.90 9.58 -8.52
C GLU A 87 11.85 10.33 -7.67
N LEU A 88 11.62 9.91 -6.41
CA LEU A 88 10.65 10.55 -5.52
C LEU A 88 11.20 11.81 -4.85
N GLU A 89 12.51 11.87 -4.59
CA GLU A 89 13.15 12.93 -3.79
C GLU A 89 12.73 14.34 -4.24
N ASP A 90 12.80 14.60 -5.54
CA ASP A 90 12.42 15.88 -6.17
C ASP A 90 10.92 16.22 -6.05
N HIS A 91 10.09 15.24 -5.74
CA HIS A 91 8.64 15.36 -5.67
C HIS A 91 8.10 15.38 -4.24
N LEU A 92 8.86 14.84 -3.27
CA LEU A 92 8.44 14.73 -1.87
C LEU A 92 7.94 16.05 -1.26
N PRO A 93 8.58 17.23 -1.48
CA PRO A 93 8.07 18.48 -0.90
C PRO A 93 6.64 18.83 -1.32
N CYS A 94 6.25 18.50 -2.56
CA CYS A 94 4.89 18.71 -3.04
C CYS A 94 3.95 17.61 -2.53
N LEU A 95 4.37 16.35 -2.63
CA LEU A 95 3.56 15.20 -2.24
C LEU A 95 3.22 15.26 -0.75
N ALA A 96 4.20 15.47 0.13
CA ALA A 96 4.01 15.55 1.57
C ALA A 96 3.04 16.68 1.97
N ARG A 97 3.14 17.84 1.30
CA ARG A 97 2.28 19.00 1.56
C ARG A 97 0.81 18.74 1.20
N ASN A 98 0.56 17.96 0.16
CA ASN A 98 -0.79 17.75 -0.38
C ASN A 98 -1.43 16.42 0.06
N ALA A 99 -0.64 15.44 0.49
CA ALA A 99 -1.10 14.08 0.77
C ALA A 99 -2.23 14.01 1.81
N VAL A 100 -2.14 14.76 2.92
CA VAL A 100 -3.17 14.76 3.97
C VAL A 100 -4.51 15.27 3.44
N THR A 101 -4.49 16.36 2.66
CA THR A 101 -5.69 16.94 2.05
C THR A 101 -6.29 15.98 1.02
N ALA A 102 -5.45 15.40 0.17
CA ALA A 102 -5.88 14.42 -0.83
C ALA A 102 -6.50 13.17 -0.19
N ASP A 103 -5.86 12.58 0.82
CA ASP A 103 -6.37 11.41 1.56
C ASP A 103 -7.70 11.70 2.27
N SER A 104 -7.83 12.88 2.87
CA SER A 104 -9.09 13.33 3.50
C SER A 104 -10.23 13.45 2.49
N GLN A 105 -9.96 14.00 1.30
CA GLN A 105 -10.96 14.06 0.24
C GLN A 105 -11.31 12.67 -0.29
N CYS A 106 -10.31 11.82 -0.53
CA CYS A 106 -10.54 10.44 -0.98
C CYS A 106 -11.37 9.62 0.00
N LYS A 107 -11.19 9.81 1.31
CA LYS A 107 -12.07 9.18 2.31
C LYS A 107 -13.53 9.64 2.23
N LYS A 108 -13.78 10.85 1.73
CA LYS A 108 -15.14 11.36 1.49
C LYS A 108 -15.72 10.85 0.17
N ASP A 109 -14.89 10.76 -0.86
CA ASP A 109 -15.27 10.33 -2.20
C ASP A 109 -15.48 8.79 -2.25
N CYS A 110 -14.65 8.03 -1.53
CA CYS A 110 -14.67 6.57 -1.44
C CYS A 110 -15.48 6.06 -0.23
N LYS A 111 -16.69 6.58 -0.01
CA LYS A 111 -17.61 6.12 1.05
C LYS A 111 -18.31 4.83 0.63
N ILE A 112 -17.57 3.73 0.68
CA ILE A 112 -18.13 2.39 0.55
C ILE A 112 -18.42 1.86 1.95
N ASP A 113 -19.67 1.46 2.19
CA ASP A 113 -20.09 0.89 3.46
C ASP A 113 -19.46 -0.49 3.64
N ILE A 114 -18.65 -0.64 4.68
CA ILE A 114 -18.00 -1.90 5.03
C ILE A 114 -18.74 -2.44 6.24
N THR A 115 -19.68 -3.36 5.99
CA THR A 115 -20.16 -4.27 7.02
C THR A 115 -19.07 -5.32 7.30
N SER A 116 -18.97 -5.80 8.53
CA SER A 116 -17.77 -6.48 9.08
C SER A 116 -17.24 -7.69 8.31
N ASP A 117 -18.00 -8.26 7.37
CA ASP A 117 -17.65 -9.49 6.64
C ASP A 117 -17.67 -9.34 5.11
N ASN A 118 -17.80 -8.13 4.56
CA ASN A 118 -17.85 -7.95 3.11
C ASN A 118 -16.45 -7.66 2.52
N GLN A 119 -15.67 -8.73 2.28
CA GLN A 119 -14.35 -8.67 1.63
C GLN A 119 -14.39 -7.90 0.30
N VAL A 120 -15.47 -8.03 -0.48
CA VAL A 120 -15.65 -7.29 -1.74
C VAL A 120 -15.75 -5.78 -1.50
N ALA A 121 -16.51 -5.35 -0.49
CA ALA A 121 -16.62 -3.93 -0.14
C ALA A 121 -15.29 -3.36 0.38
N ALA A 122 -14.54 -4.16 1.14
CA ALA A 122 -13.18 -3.81 1.57
C ALA A 122 -12.26 -3.57 0.37
N CYS A 123 -12.18 -4.53 -0.56
CA CYS A 123 -11.34 -4.43 -1.75
C CYS A 123 -11.70 -3.22 -2.63
N LYS A 124 -13.01 -3.00 -2.90
CA LYS A 124 -13.49 -1.82 -3.64
C LYS A 124 -13.09 -0.52 -2.96
N ARG A 125 -13.17 -0.46 -1.63
CA ARG A 125 -12.79 0.74 -0.87
C ARG A 125 -11.30 0.98 -0.97
N THR A 126 -10.48 -0.05 -0.82
CA THR A 126 -9.03 0.05 -0.91
C THR A 126 -8.59 0.49 -2.30
N GLU A 127 -9.20 -0.06 -3.35
CA GLU A 127 -8.95 0.32 -4.75
C GLU A 127 -9.27 1.79 -4.94
N CYS A 128 -10.49 2.21 -4.57
CA CYS A 128 -10.92 3.59 -4.69
C CYS A 128 -9.99 4.54 -3.93
N LEU A 129 -9.63 4.23 -2.68
CA LEU A 129 -8.76 5.09 -1.88
C LEU A 129 -7.36 5.23 -2.49
N SER A 130 -6.80 4.14 -3.01
CA SER A 130 -5.46 4.11 -3.60
C SER A 130 -5.43 4.89 -4.92
N ILE A 131 -6.36 4.59 -5.84
CA ILE A 131 -6.49 5.29 -7.11
C ILE A 131 -6.80 6.77 -6.89
N CYS A 132 -7.76 7.09 -6.03
CA CYS A 132 -8.13 8.48 -5.74
C CYS A 132 -6.95 9.29 -5.23
N LEU A 133 -6.14 8.72 -4.32
CA LEU A 133 -4.99 9.43 -3.77
C LEU A 133 -3.98 9.76 -4.88
N VAL A 134 -3.66 8.78 -5.74
CA VAL A 134 -2.79 8.96 -6.90
C VAL A 134 -3.33 10.04 -7.82
N LYS A 135 -4.62 9.98 -8.18
CA LYS A 135 -5.25 10.95 -9.09
C LYS A 135 -5.20 12.38 -8.53
N LYS A 136 -5.53 12.56 -7.25
CA LYS A 136 -5.49 13.88 -6.61
C LYS A 136 -4.07 14.40 -6.46
N LEU A 137 -3.12 13.54 -6.07
CA LEU A 137 -1.72 13.94 -5.95
C LEU A 137 -1.12 14.29 -7.31
N ALA A 138 -1.36 13.50 -8.36
CA ALA A 138 -0.96 13.82 -9.72
C ALA A 138 -1.51 15.18 -10.18
N HIS A 139 -2.79 15.45 -9.91
CA HIS A 139 -3.39 16.75 -10.26
C HIS A 139 -2.73 17.93 -9.50
N THR A 140 -2.47 17.77 -8.19
CA THR A 140 -1.87 18.84 -7.37
C THR A 140 -0.36 18.97 -7.52
N CYS A 141 0.31 17.90 -7.93
CA CYS A 141 1.76 17.78 -8.13
C CYS A 141 2.04 17.18 -9.52
N PRO A 142 1.78 17.89 -10.63
CA PRO A 142 1.84 17.31 -11.98
C PRO A 142 3.19 16.72 -12.36
N LYS A 143 4.28 17.29 -11.85
CA LYS A 143 5.63 16.75 -12.08
C LYS A 143 5.82 15.33 -11.52
N ALA A 144 5.06 14.95 -10.51
CA ALA A 144 5.12 13.65 -9.87
C ALA A 144 4.19 12.61 -10.52
N GLU A 145 3.36 12.99 -11.49
CA GLU A 145 2.36 12.09 -12.09
C GLU A 145 2.98 10.80 -12.62
N GLY A 146 4.07 10.92 -13.40
CA GLY A 146 4.76 9.77 -13.98
C GLY A 146 5.23 8.78 -12.93
N ILE A 147 5.86 9.26 -11.85
CA ILE A 147 6.37 8.38 -10.78
C ILE A 147 5.24 7.77 -9.95
N LEU A 148 4.16 8.53 -9.67
CA LEU A 148 3.00 8.03 -8.96
C LEU A 148 2.29 6.90 -9.73
N LYS A 149 2.18 7.03 -11.07
CA LYS A 149 1.68 5.97 -11.95
C LYS A 149 2.57 4.72 -11.88
N LYS A 150 3.89 4.87 -12.08
CA LYS A 150 4.87 3.77 -12.02
C LYS A 150 4.79 3.00 -10.69
N ILE A 151 4.81 3.72 -9.56
CA ILE A 151 4.72 3.12 -8.22
C ILE A 151 3.44 2.31 -8.05
N SER A 152 2.30 2.85 -8.52
CA SER A 152 1.00 2.19 -8.37
C SER A 152 0.91 0.89 -9.16
N VAL A 153 1.37 0.92 -10.42
CA VAL A 153 1.42 -0.27 -11.30
C VAL A 153 2.39 -1.31 -10.75
N LYS A 154 3.58 -0.87 -10.31
CA LYS A 154 4.59 -1.74 -9.70
C LYS A 154 4.07 -2.41 -8.43
N ARG A 155 3.37 -1.68 -7.57
CA ARG A 155 2.74 -2.23 -6.36
C ARG A 155 1.75 -3.33 -6.69
N ALA A 156 0.85 -3.10 -7.66
CA ALA A 156 -0.09 -4.12 -8.11
C ALA A 156 0.67 -5.36 -8.63
N LYS A 157 1.68 -5.15 -9.48
CA LYS A 157 2.47 -6.24 -10.06
C LYS A 157 3.16 -7.12 -9.02
N GLU A 158 3.72 -6.54 -7.96
CA GLU A 158 4.37 -7.32 -6.90
C GLU A 158 3.39 -8.14 -6.08
N LEU A 159 2.19 -7.60 -5.85
CA LEU A 159 1.13 -8.33 -5.16
C LEU A 159 0.56 -9.45 -6.02
N GLU A 160 0.52 -9.28 -7.34
CA GLU A 160 0.17 -10.33 -8.30
C GLU A 160 1.14 -11.52 -8.20
N ILE A 161 2.45 -11.24 -8.18
CA ILE A 161 3.51 -12.26 -8.12
C ILE A 161 3.52 -12.96 -6.76
N ALA A 162 3.24 -12.22 -5.69
CA ALA A 162 3.31 -12.70 -4.31
C ALA A 162 2.30 -13.80 -3.97
N ARG A 163 1.17 -13.88 -4.67
CA ARG A 163 0.15 -14.90 -4.41
C ARG A 163 0.38 -16.11 -5.31
N GLU A 164 0.48 -17.30 -4.71
CA GLU A 164 0.45 -18.54 -5.47
C GLU A 164 -0.80 -18.55 -6.38
N HIS A 165 -0.64 -18.94 -7.64
CA HIS A 165 -1.61 -18.67 -8.71
C HIS A 165 -3.01 -19.27 -8.45
N GLN A 166 -3.14 -20.21 -7.51
CA GLN A 166 -4.43 -20.81 -7.13
C GLN A 166 -5.24 -19.91 -6.20
N ASP A 167 -4.63 -19.28 -5.19
CA ASP A 167 -5.37 -18.45 -4.24
C ASP A 167 -5.84 -17.13 -4.84
N PHE A 168 -5.06 -16.55 -5.76
CA PHE A 168 -5.46 -15.34 -6.48
C PHE A 168 -6.72 -15.55 -7.33
N LYS A 169 -6.81 -16.66 -8.07
CA LYS A 169 -7.94 -16.97 -8.95
C LYS A 169 -9.25 -17.26 -8.20
N LEU A 170 -9.15 -17.61 -6.92
CA LEU A 170 -10.30 -17.88 -6.06
C LEU A 170 -10.87 -16.61 -5.41
N MET A 171 -10.18 -15.47 -5.52
CA MET A 171 -10.65 -14.21 -4.95
C MET A 171 -11.80 -13.62 -5.77
N PRO A 172 -12.68 -12.83 -5.14
CA PRO A 172 -13.61 -11.99 -5.89
C PRO A 172 -12.86 -11.08 -6.86
N LEU A 173 -13.47 -10.82 -8.03
CA LEU A 173 -12.87 -10.01 -9.08
C LEU A 173 -12.38 -8.65 -8.57
N GLU A 174 -13.11 -8.03 -7.64
CA GLU A 174 -12.74 -6.71 -7.13
C GLU A 174 -11.51 -6.72 -6.22
N CYS A 175 -11.17 -7.87 -5.65
CA CYS A 175 -9.91 -8.07 -4.95
C CYS A 175 -8.79 -8.43 -5.93
N GLN A 176 -9.10 -9.15 -7.03
CA GLN A 176 -8.13 -9.41 -8.08
C GLN A 176 -7.65 -8.11 -8.73
N ASN A 177 -8.56 -7.16 -8.97
CA ASN A 177 -8.28 -5.85 -9.54
C ASN A 177 -7.21 -5.05 -8.78
N LEU A 178 -7.11 -5.20 -7.45
CA LEU A 178 -6.09 -4.54 -6.64
C LEU A 178 -4.66 -4.97 -6.96
N HIS A 179 -4.51 -6.17 -7.52
CA HIS A 179 -3.23 -6.79 -7.84
C HIS A 179 -3.01 -6.91 -9.34
N ASP A 180 -4.03 -6.70 -10.17
CA ASP A 180 -3.88 -6.66 -11.63
C ASP A 180 -3.22 -5.35 -12.05
N SER A 181 -1.93 -5.43 -12.40
CA SER A 181 -1.16 -4.27 -12.84
C SER A 181 -1.72 -3.63 -14.12
N SER A 182 -2.26 -4.43 -15.05
CA SER A 182 -2.85 -3.93 -16.29
C SER A 182 -4.17 -3.21 -16.05
N HIS A 183 -4.95 -3.68 -15.08
CA HIS A 183 -6.15 -2.98 -14.63
C HIS A 183 -5.81 -1.64 -13.97
N VAL A 184 -4.83 -1.61 -13.07
CA VAL A 184 -4.37 -0.37 -12.42
C VAL A 184 -3.81 0.62 -13.44
N GLU A 185 -2.99 0.14 -14.39
CA GLU A 185 -2.44 0.97 -15.47
C GLU A 185 -3.56 1.65 -16.27
N ARG A 186 -4.53 0.87 -16.77
CA ARG A 186 -5.68 1.37 -17.54
C ARG A 186 -6.52 2.41 -16.80
N ILE A 187 -6.74 2.25 -15.49
CA ILE A 187 -7.50 3.24 -14.69
C ILE A 187 -6.74 4.58 -14.56
N LEU A 188 -5.41 4.51 -14.59
CA LEU A 188 -4.51 5.65 -14.43
C LEU A 188 -4.11 6.28 -15.77
N GLU A 189 -4.38 5.65 -16.92
CA GLU A 189 -4.18 6.24 -18.25
C GLU A 189 -5.00 7.53 -18.47
N GLU A 190 -6.10 7.70 -17.74
CA GLU A 190 -6.98 8.88 -17.80
C GLU A 190 -6.53 10.07 -16.92
N LEU A 191 -5.32 10.01 -16.36
CA LEU A 191 -4.68 11.14 -15.67
C LEU A 191 -3.91 12.00 -16.64
#